data_AF-A0A9X4KY26-F1
#
_entry.id   AF-A0A9X4KY26-F1
#
_cell.length_a   1.000
_cell.length_b   1.000
_cell.length_c   1.000
_cell.angle_alpha   90.00
_cell.angle_beta   90.00
_cell.angle_gamma   90.00
#
_symmetry.space_group_name_H-M   'P 1'
#
loop_
_entity.id
_entity.type
_entity.pdbx_description
1 polymer ?
#
loop_
_entity_poly.entity_id
_entity_poly.type
_entity_poly.pdbx_seq_one_letter_code
_entity_poly.pdbx_strand_id
1 'polypeptide(L)'
;MAPKLKIVVTPRSFGKSDPAPIDLLASQGYDVVYNPYGRILTKDEMKELLADADGVIVGVDPLDRDVLAQAPRLRIISKYGVGTDNIDLKYAEERGIRVATAAGSNTEAVADFAFALMMAVARRVNVIDRACRDGVWKAEAAIDIYGKTLGLLGLGAIGKAVARRAAGFGMKVLAYDLFRDEAVAAAHGIAYRDTVDEIVREADFISLHLPLDDKTAGIIGRERFALMKPTAVLVNTARGGLVDEAALLDALRANRIWGAGIDVFEKEPPDNPELLALGNLIAGSHCAASTQGAVRNMGLFCDAKFDQAPGGVRIMKLGIHAYAWCSQWSNETLGLIDRVKGLGLDFIEIPLMTLDTFDAAAVKRRLADAGLDAVTSTVLLRGTDITSADPAVRAAGIAYLKDCVRATAAIGKTNLSGVVYSQHVKETNARPTEQEWDWAAEGLREAAVYAQEYGVQIGLEPVNRYESNLVNTCGQALALKERIGEPNIKIHLDTYHMNIEEKSFYEATKAAGSELIHYHICENDRGIPGTGLVDWDAIFRALSEIGYTGYAALESFVDVTDNMNTWVWRQLAPSGDALVEEGVRFIRGKMAEYGLA
;
A
#
# COMPACT_ATOMS: atom_id res chain seq x y z
N MET A 1 22.45 10.22 26.08
CA MET A 1 21.95 9.46 24.91
C MET A 1 21.00 8.41 25.44
N ALA A 2 19.79 8.32 24.88
CA ALA A 2 18.89 7.20 25.20
C ALA A 2 19.55 5.88 24.75
N PRO A 3 19.35 4.76 25.47
CA PRO A 3 19.88 3.47 25.05
C PRO A 3 19.28 3.07 23.69
N LYS A 4 20.12 2.59 22.77
CA LYS A 4 19.67 2.07 21.48
C LYS A 4 18.82 0.82 21.70
N LEU A 5 17.73 0.70 20.95
CA LEU A 5 16.89 -0.49 20.99
C LEU A 5 17.60 -1.64 20.27
N LYS A 6 17.58 -2.83 20.86
CA LYS A 6 18.18 -4.04 20.31
C LYS A 6 17.17 -4.79 19.44
N ILE A 7 17.46 -4.93 18.15
CA ILE A 7 16.62 -5.62 17.19
C ILE A 7 17.31 -6.89 16.71
N VAL A 8 16.65 -8.04 16.89
CA VAL A 8 17.16 -9.32 16.41
C VAL A 8 16.57 -9.64 15.04
N VAL A 9 17.41 -9.98 14.07
CA VAL A 9 17.01 -10.36 12.71
C VAL A 9 17.36 -11.82 12.46
N THR A 10 16.34 -12.68 12.42
CA THR A 10 16.52 -14.11 12.23
C THR A 10 16.52 -14.60 10.76
N PRO A 11 15.77 -13.96 9.82
CA PRO A 11 15.72 -14.43 8.44
C PRO A 11 17.05 -14.30 7.73
N ARG A 12 17.52 -15.40 7.15
CA ARG A 12 18.80 -15.50 6.42
C ARG A 12 18.83 -14.73 5.09
N SER A 13 17.65 -14.43 4.55
CA SER A 13 17.49 -13.68 3.30
C SER A 13 17.34 -12.18 3.51
N PHE A 14 17.17 -11.72 4.76
CA PHE A 14 17.00 -10.31 5.07
C PHE A 14 18.21 -9.49 4.60
N GLY A 15 17.98 -8.51 3.73
CA GLY A 15 19.03 -7.63 3.22
C GLY A 15 20.07 -8.28 2.31
N LYS A 16 19.94 -9.57 1.96
CA LYS A 16 20.95 -10.30 1.20
C LYS A 16 21.00 -9.92 -0.28
N SER A 17 19.84 -9.64 -0.88
CA SER A 17 19.71 -9.27 -2.30
C SER A 17 19.56 -7.77 -2.53
N ASP A 18 19.21 -7.02 -1.49
CA ASP A 18 19.06 -5.56 -1.52
C ASP A 18 19.47 -5.03 -0.14
N PRO A 19 20.46 -4.13 -0.03
CA PRO A 19 20.87 -3.55 1.26
C PRO A 19 19.83 -2.58 1.86
N ALA A 20 18.84 -2.10 1.09
CA ALA A 20 17.91 -1.07 1.55
C ALA A 20 17.21 -1.37 2.90
N PRO A 21 16.74 -2.60 3.19
CA PRO A 21 16.19 -2.92 4.52
C PRO A 21 17.22 -2.84 5.66
N ILE A 22 18.48 -3.17 5.39
CA ILE A 22 19.58 -3.06 6.37
C ILE A 22 19.90 -1.59 6.61
N ASP A 23 20.03 -0.81 5.53
CA ASP A 23 20.31 0.63 5.58
C ASP A 23 19.19 1.37 6.33
N LEU A 24 17.94 0.96 6.14
CA LEU A 24 16.79 1.50 6.85
C LEU A 24 16.90 1.26 8.37
N LEU A 25 17.16 0.04 8.82
CA LEU A 25 17.35 -0.27 10.25
C LEU A 25 18.54 0.49 10.84
N ALA A 26 19.65 0.59 10.10
CA ALA A 26 20.84 1.33 10.52
C ALA A 26 20.57 2.85 10.64
N SER A 27 19.81 3.42 9.71
CA SER A 27 19.46 4.85 9.70
C SER A 27 18.58 5.26 10.90
N GLN A 28 17.85 4.30 11.48
CA GLN A 28 16.98 4.51 12.63
C GLN A 28 17.71 4.41 13.98
N GLY A 29 19.01 4.11 13.96
CA GLY A 29 19.83 4.13 15.17
C GLY A 29 19.67 2.92 16.09
N TYR A 30 19.06 1.82 15.61
CA TYR A 30 18.95 0.57 16.34
C TYR A 30 20.30 -0.16 16.48
N ASP A 31 20.40 -1.01 17.50
CA ASP A 31 21.46 -2.01 17.64
C ASP A 31 20.96 -3.33 17.04
N VAL A 32 21.45 -3.70 15.86
CA VAL A 32 20.91 -4.83 15.08
C VAL A 32 21.80 -6.06 15.24
N VAL A 33 21.21 -7.15 15.72
CA VAL A 33 21.87 -8.45 15.86
C VAL A 33 21.29 -9.44 14.85
N TYR A 34 22.14 -9.95 13.98
CA TYR A 34 21.75 -10.91 12.95
C TYR A 34 21.98 -12.35 13.40
N ASN A 35 21.18 -13.27 12.88
CA ASN A 35 21.40 -14.71 13.00
C ASN A 35 22.81 -15.10 12.52
N PRO A 36 23.70 -15.59 13.41
CA PRO A 36 25.09 -15.86 13.07
C PRO A 36 25.30 -17.23 12.39
N TYR A 37 24.29 -18.11 12.39
CA TYR A 37 24.45 -19.52 12.00
C TYR A 37 24.07 -19.81 10.55
N GLY A 38 23.40 -18.90 9.85
CA GLY A 38 22.98 -19.11 8.46
C GLY A 38 22.01 -20.30 8.26
N ARG A 39 21.39 -20.78 9.33
CA ARG A 39 20.32 -21.81 9.35
C ARG A 39 19.16 -21.36 10.24
N ILE A 40 18.07 -22.12 10.23
CA ILE A 40 16.97 -21.94 11.19
C ILE A 40 17.54 -22.12 12.60
N LEU A 41 17.19 -21.20 13.48
CA LEU A 41 17.62 -21.19 14.88
C LEU A 41 16.85 -22.26 15.67
N THR A 42 17.55 -22.89 16.60
CA THR A 42 16.92 -23.75 17.62
C THR A 42 16.20 -22.90 18.66
N LYS A 43 15.30 -23.52 19.45
CA LYS A 43 14.63 -22.80 20.54
C LYS A 43 15.61 -22.19 21.55
N ASP A 44 16.71 -22.88 21.85
CA ASP A 44 17.68 -22.40 22.83
C ASP A 44 18.51 -21.23 22.28
N GLU A 45 18.90 -21.27 21.01
CA GLU A 45 19.54 -20.12 20.34
C GLU A 45 18.59 -18.91 20.24
N MET A 46 17.29 -19.13 19.99
CA MET A 46 16.28 -18.07 20.02
C MET A 46 16.14 -17.44 21.41
N LYS A 47 16.12 -18.25 22.47
CA LYS A 47 16.06 -17.74 23.86
C LYS A 47 17.27 -16.89 24.20
N GLU A 48 18.47 -17.32 23.80
CA GLU A 48 19.71 -16.57 24.03
C GLU A 48 19.71 -15.23 23.29
N LEU A 49 19.34 -15.22 22.00
CA LEU A 49 19.29 -13.99 21.20
C LEU A 49 18.23 -12.99 21.68
N LEU A 50 17.09 -13.49 22.18
CA LEU A 50 15.96 -12.65 22.59
C LEU A 50 16.01 -12.19 24.06
N ALA A 51 16.95 -12.69 24.87
CA ALA A 51 17.04 -12.43 26.31
C ALA A 51 17.03 -10.93 26.67
N ASP A 52 17.64 -10.10 25.84
CA ASP A 52 17.77 -8.65 26.00
C ASP A 52 17.24 -7.85 24.79
N ALA A 53 16.50 -8.50 23.88
CA ALA A 53 15.96 -7.87 22.67
C ALA A 53 14.71 -7.02 22.95
N ASP A 54 14.62 -5.88 22.29
CA ASP A 54 13.44 -5.00 22.32
C ASP A 54 12.47 -5.28 21.18
N GLY A 55 12.96 -5.86 20.08
CA GLY A 55 12.17 -6.29 18.92
C GLY A 55 12.83 -7.43 18.15
N VAL A 56 12.02 -8.18 17.38
CA VAL A 56 12.52 -9.25 16.51
C VAL A 56 11.89 -9.19 15.13
N ILE A 57 12.72 -9.25 14.09
CA ILE A 57 12.30 -9.63 12.73
C ILE A 57 12.46 -11.14 12.63
N VAL A 58 11.36 -11.86 12.49
CA VAL A 58 11.36 -13.34 12.52
C VAL A 58 10.89 -13.96 11.22
N GLY A 59 11.64 -14.95 10.75
CA GLY A 59 11.27 -15.81 9.63
C GLY A 59 10.46 -17.01 10.09
N VAL A 60 10.98 -18.20 9.84
CA VAL A 60 10.38 -19.50 10.24
C VAL A 60 10.86 -19.99 11.60
N ASP A 61 11.75 -19.24 12.27
CA ASP A 61 12.36 -19.61 13.55
C ASP A 61 11.30 -19.71 14.67
N PRO A 62 11.44 -20.63 15.63
CA PRO A 62 10.41 -20.91 16.62
C PRO A 62 10.23 -19.77 17.63
N LEU A 63 8.98 -19.34 17.86
CA LEU A 63 8.54 -18.29 18.81
C LEU A 63 7.34 -18.77 19.62
N ASP A 64 7.45 -19.96 20.19
CA ASP A 64 6.44 -20.49 21.10
C ASP A 64 6.52 -19.83 22.49
N ARG A 65 5.61 -20.22 23.39
CA ARG A 65 5.57 -19.75 24.77
C ARG A 65 6.91 -19.84 25.49
N ASP A 66 7.63 -20.95 25.31
CA ASP A 66 8.89 -21.21 26.01
C ASP A 66 9.99 -20.24 25.56
N VAL A 67 10.04 -19.91 24.26
CA VAL A 67 10.97 -18.92 23.70
C VAL A 67 10.55 -17.52 24.13
N LEU A 68 9.28 -17.15 23.95
CA LEU A 68 8.78 -15.82 24.29
C LEU A 68 8.99 -15.51 25.77
N ALA A 69 8.79 -16.47 26.68
CA ALA A 69 8.97 -16.31 28.12
C ALA A 69 10.38 -15.85 28.51
N GLN A 70 11.40 -16.16 27.70
CA GLN A 70 12.79 -15.73 27.93
C GLN A 70 13.11 -14.35 27.35
N ALA A 71 12.15 -13.67 26.73
CA ALA A 71 12.33 -12.35 26.12
C ALA A 71 11.59 -11.26 26.93
N PRO A 72 12.07 -10.86 28.14
CA PRO A 72 11.34 -9.96 29.04
C PRO A 72 11.14 -8.54 28.49
N ARG A 73 12.03 -8.08 27.60
CA ARG A 73 12.03 -6.73 27.01
C ARG A 73 11.33 -6.65 25.65
N LEU A 74 10.93 -7.79 25.09
CA LEU A 74 10.39 -7.85 23.74
C LEU A 74 9.06 -7.08 23.66
N ARG A 75 8.98 -6.09 22.77
CA ARG A 75 7.78 -5.25 22.58
C ARG A 75 7.09 -5.54 21.26
N ILE A 76 7.83 -6.03 20.26
CA ILE A 76 7.32 -6.26 18.92
C ILE A 76 7.95 -7.47 18.24
N ILE A 77 7.12 -8.20 17.51
CA ILE A 77 7.47 -9.29 16.60
C ILE A 77 7.04 -8.85 15.20
N SER A 78 8.01 -8.64 14.32
CA SER A 78 7.81 -8.33 12.92
C SER A 78 8.03 -9.59 12.09
N LYS A 79 6.95 -10.20 11.62
CA LYS A 79 7.00 -11.41 10.82
C LYS A 79 7.50 -11.08 9.42
N TYR A 80 8.64 -11.67 9.06
CA TYR A 80 9.20 -11.70 7.72
C TYR A 80 8.40 -12.69 6.86
N GLY A 81 7.23 -12.23 6.41
CA GLY A 81 6.21 -13.00 5.71
C GLY A 81 4.83 -12.83 6.33
N VAL A 82 3.89 -13.68 5.93
CA VAL A 82 2.48 -13.59 6.34
C VAL A 82 2.09 -14.65 7.38
N GLY A 83 2.65 -15.86 7.29
CA GLY A 83 2.29 -16.96 8.19
C GLY A 83 2.79 -16.77 9.61
N THR A 84 1.92 -16.91 10.60
CA THR A 84 2.24 -16.74 12.02
C THR A 84 2.29 -18.06 12.80
N ASP A 85 2.30 -19.19 12.09
CA ASP A 85 2.19 -20.55 12.67
C ASP A 85 3.29 -20.88 13.68
N ASN A 86 4.47 -20.26 13.54
CA ASN A 86 5.62 -20.41 14.41
C ASN A 86 5.57 -19.50 15.66
N ILE A 87 4.56 -18.65 15.81
CA ILE A 87 4.43 -17.65 16.87
C ILE A 87 3.23 -17.99 17.76
N ASP A 88 3.44 -18.07 19.08
CA ASP A 88 2.33 -18.17 20.03
C ASP A 88 1.66 -16.79 20.19
N LEU A 89 0.70 -16.51 19.30
CA LEU A 89 -0.02 -15.23 19.25
C LEU A 89 -0.77 -14.93 20.55
N LYS A 90 -1.34 -15.96 21.19
CA LYS A 90 -2.09 -15.81 22.43
C LYS A 90 -1.15 -15.36 23.56
N TYR A 91 0.00 -15.99 23.69
CA TYR A 91 0.97 -15.60 24.70
C TYR A 91 1.62 -14.24 24.41
N ALA A 92 1.82 -13.89 23.13
CA ALA A 92 2.26 -12.56 22.74
C ALA A 92 1.25 -11.47 23.17
N GLU A 93 -0.04 -11.71 22.93
CA GLU A 93 -1.14 -10.82 23.35
C GLU A 93 -1.21 -10.67 24.88
N GLU A 94 -1.17 -11.79 25.62
CA GLU A 94 -1.15 -11.79 27.09
C GLU A 94 -0.04 -10.92 27.69
N ARG A 95 1.07 -10.77 26.96
CA ARG A 95 2.25 -9.97 27.36
C ARG A 95 2.28 -8.56 26.77
N GLY A 96 1.29 -8.19 25.96
CA GLY A 96 1.27 -6.90 25.26
C GLY A 96 2.35 -6.76 24.18
N ILE A 97 2.83 -7.87 23.62
CA ILE A 97 3.80 -7.89 22.54
C ILE A 97 3.04 -7.71 21.21
N ARG A 98 3.34 -6.65 20.48
CA ARG A 98 2.73 -6.41 19.17
C ARG A 98 3.24 -7.43 18.15
N VAL A 99 2.35 -8.03 17.37
CA VAL A 99 2.72 -8.89 16.23
C VAL A 99 2.28 -8.21 14.95
N ALA A 100 3.22 -7.98 14.04
CA ALA A 100 2.99 -7.43 12.71
C ALA A 100 3.42 -8.43 11.65
N THR A 101 2.75 -8.44 10.50
CA THR A 101 3.10 -9.29 9.36
C THR A 101 3.32 -8.45 8.11
N ALA A 102 4.20 -8.89 7.23
CA ALA A 102 4.37 -8.28 5.91
C ALA A 102 3.23 -8.70 4.96
N ALA A 103 1.97 -8.42 5.33
CA ALA A 103 0.79 -8.75 4.53
C ALA A 103 0.87 -8.11 3.14
N GLY A 104 0.45 -8.83 2.10
CA GLY A 104 0.49 -8.34 0.72
C GLY A 104 1.87 -8.41 0.04
N SER A 105 2.96 -8.32 0.80
CA SER A 105 4.34 -8.14 0.28
C SER A 105 4.85 -9.28 -0.62
N ASN A 106 4.32 -10.50 -0.48
CA ASN A 106 4.74 -11.69 -1.21
C ASN A 106 3.63 -12.30 -2.09
N THR A 107 2.45 -11.66 -2.18
CA THR A 107 1.27 -12.19 -2.87
C THR A 107 1.56 -12.62 -4.31
N GLU A 108 2.18 -11.74 -5.08
CA GLU A 108 2.47 -11.98 -6.49
C GLU A 108 3.50 -13.10 -6.68
N ALA A 109 4.54 -13.13 -5.84
CA ALA A 109 5.58 -14.14 -5.91
C ALA A 109 5.02 -15.55 -5.62
N VAL A 110 4.17 -15.68 -4.61
CA VAL A 110 3.55 -16.96 -4.27
C VAL A 110 2.55 -17.39 -5.36
N ALA A 111 1.81 -16.45 -5.93
CA ALA A 111 0.90 -16.73 -7.05
C ALA A 111 1.65 -17.18 -8.31
N ASP A 112 2.78 -16.54 -8.63
CA ASP A 112 3.67 -16.95 -9.73
C ASP A 112 4.17 -18.37 -9.51
N PHE A 113 4.63 -18.69 -8.30
CA PHE A 113 5.18 -20.01 -8.01
C PHE A 113 4.12 -21.11 -8.01
N ALA A 114 2.91 -20.84 -7.49
CA ALA A 114 1.78 -21.75 -7.58
C ALA A 114 1.44 -22.09 -9.05
N PHE A 115 1.39 -21.07 -9.91
CA PHE A 115 1.13 -21.26 -11.33
C PHE A 115 2.31 -21.96 -12.05
N ALA A 116 3.55 -21.68 -11.65
CA ALA A 116 4.74 -22.35 -12.17
C ALA A 116 4.73 -23.85 -11.85
N LEU A 117 4.41 -24.22 -10.60
CA LEU A 117 4.25 -25.62 -10.19
C LEU A 117 3.12 -26.29 -10.97
N MET A 118 1.97 -25.62 -11.11
CA MET A 118 0.83 -26.11 -11.89
C MET A 118 1.24 -26.49 -13.32
N MET A 119 1.91 -25.57 -14.02
CA MET A 119 2.39 -25.80 -15.39
C MET A 119 3.47 -26.86 -15.46
N ALA A 120 4.42 -26.84 -14.52
CA ALA A 120 5.53 -27.79 -14.51
C ALA A 120 5.04 -29.24 -14.34
N VAL A 121 4.03 -29.46 -13.48
CA VAL A 121 3.40 -30.77 -13.29
C VAL A 121 2.58 -31.16 -14.53
N ALA A 122 1.74 -30.25 -15.04
CA ALA A 122 0.92 -30.50 -16.24
C ALA A 122 1.77 -30.91 -17.44
N ARG A 123 2.89 -30.21 -17.64
CA ARG A 123 3.80 -30.38 -18.78
C ARG A 123 4.97 -31.33 -18.52
N ARG A 124 5.02 -31.96 -17.34
CA ARG A 124 6.07 -32.89 -16.92
C ARG A 124 7.48 -32.33 -17.11
N VAL A 125 7.67 -31.04 -16.85
CA VAL A 125 8.91 -30.31 -17.14
C VAL A 125 10.11 -30.95 -16.44
N ASN A 126 9.94 -31.32 -15.16
CA ASN A 126 10.98 -31.97 -14.35
C ASN A 126 11.39 -33.36 -14.88
N VAL A 127 10.42 -34.16 -15.34
CA VAL A 127 10.67 -35.51 -15.87
C VAL A 127 11.39 -35.41 -17.21
N ILE A 128 10.93 -34.53 -18.09
CA ILE A 128 11.52 -34.30 -19.41
C ILE A 128 12.94 -33.74 -19.26
N ASP A 129 13.15 -32.72 -18.42
CA ASP A 129 14.48 -32.13 -18.19
C ASP A 129 15.48 -33.17 -17.66
N ARG A 130 15.07 -33.98 -16.67
CA ARG A 130 15.92 -35.05 -16.12
C ARG A 130 16.29 -36.09 -17.18
N ALA A 131 15.31 -36.59 -17.94
CA ALA A 131 15.54 -37.56 -19.00
C ALA A 131 16.54 -37.03 -20.05
N CYS A 132 16.37 -35.78 -20.49
CA CYS A 132 17.29 -35.13 -21.44
C CYS A 132 18.72 -35.02 -20.88
N ARG A 133 18.89 -34.68 -19.59
CA ARG A 133 20.20 -34.61 -18.93
C ARG A 133 20.86 -35.97 -18.78
N ASP A 134 20.07 -37.02 -18.57
CA ASP A 134 20.52 -38.41 -18.50
C ASP A 134 20.79 -39.02 -19.88
N GLY A 135 20.67 -38.23 -20.95
CA GLY A 135 20.93 -38.65 -22.31
C GLY A 135 19.76 -39.35 -23.01
N VAL A 136 18.56 -39.28 -22.45
CA VAL A 136 17.35 -39.95 -22.94
C VAL A 136 16.44 -38.95 -23.67
N TRP A 137 16.38 -39.04 -25.00
CA TRP A 137 15.49 -38.23 -25.84
C TRP A 137 14.21 -38.99 -26.16
N LYS A 138 13.23 -38.89 -25.26
CA LYS A 138 11.91 -39.51 -25.43
C LYS A 138 10.80 -38.48 -25.30
N ALA A 139 9.81 -38.55 -26.20
CA ALA A 139 8.60 -37.78 -26.07
C ALA A 139 7.77 -38.27 -24.88
N GLU A 140 7.50 -37.40 -23.92
CA GLU A 140 6.65 -37.67 -22.77
C GLU A 140 5.26 -37.03 -22.97
N ALA A 141 4.21 -37.80 -22.69
CA ALA A 141 2.84 -37.30 -22.79
C ALA A 141 2.56 -36.28 -21.66
N ALA A 142 2.01 -35.13 -22.04
CA ALA A 142 1.65 -34.02 -21.16
C ALA A 142 0.17 -33.66 -21.33
N ILE A 143 -0.36 -32.87 -20.41
CA ILE A 143 -1.73 -32.34 -20.51
C ILE A 143 -1.74 -30.83 -20.78
N ASP A 144 -2.74 -30.37 -21.53
CA ASP A 144 -2.94 -28.96 -21.82
C ASP A 144 -3.51 -28.22 -20.61
N ILE A 145 -3.06 -26.96 -20.43
CA ILE A 145 -3.60 -26.03 -19.43
C ILE A 145 -4.70 -25.16 -20.04
N TYR A 146 -4.57 -24.82 -21.33
CA TYR A 146 -5.47 -23.92 -22.03
C TYR A 146 -6.92 -24.43 -21.98
N GLY A 147 -7.86 -23.54 -21.63
CA GLY A 147 -9.29 -23.85 -21.62
C GLY A 147 -9.76 -24.80 -20.52
N LYS A 148 -8.88 -25.23 -19.62
CA LYS A 148 -9.21 -26.14 -18.51
C LYS A 148 -9.85 -25.43 -17.33
N THR A 149 -10.36 -26.20 -16.38
CA THR A 149 -11.02 -25.69 -15.18
C THR A 149 -10.05 -25.65 -14.00
N LEU A 150 -9.86 -24.47 -13.40
CA LEU A 150 -9.09 -24.26 -12.18
C LEU A 150 -10.05 -24.11 -10.99
N GLY A 151 -9.90 -24.96 -9.99
CA GLY A 151 -10.54 -24.87 -8.69
C GLY A 151 -9.61 -24.22 -7.66
N LEU A 152 -10.02 -23.09 -7.10
CA LEU A 152 -9.33 -22.41 -6.02
C LEU A 152 -10.00 -22.73 -4.69
N LEU A 153 -9.26 -23.32 -3.75
CA LEU A 153 -9.70 -23.42 -2.37
C LEU A 153 -9.08 -22.23 -1.62
N GLY A 154 -9.90 -21.22 -1.33
CA GLY A 154 -9.48 -19.90 -0.85
C GLY A 154 -9.35 -18.88 -1.97
N LEU A 155 -10.10 -17.77 -1.86
CA LEU A 155 -10.05 -16.61 -2.76
C LEU A 155 -9.60 -15.34 -2.02
N GLY A 156 -8.62 -15.49 -1.13
CA GLY A 156 -7.86 -14.38 -0.55
C GLY A 156 -6.90 -13.73 -1.55
N ALA A 157 -5.96 -12.90 -1.07
CA ALA A 157 -5.04 -12.14 -1.93
C ALA A 157 -4.29 -13.01 -2.95
N ILE A 158 -3.71 -14.13 -2.52
CA ILE A 158 -2.96 -15.05 -3.40
C ILE A 158 -3.92 -15.77 -4.38
N GLY A 159 -5.08 -16.25 -3.90
CA GLY A 159 -6.07 -16.90 -4.75
C GLY A 159 -6.57 -15.99 -5.87
N LYS A 160 -6.85 -14.71 -5.56
CA LYS A 160 -7.20 -13.68 -6.56
C LYS A 160 -6.07 -13.47 -7.58
N ALA A 161 -4.83 -13.39 -7.12
CA ALA A 161 -3.66 -13.24 -7.99
C ALA A 161 -3.44 -14.47 -8.90
N VAL A 162 -3.72 -15.68 -8.43
CA VAL A 162 -3.71 -16.91 -9.25
C VAL A 162 -4.86 -16.91 -10.26
N ALA A 163 -6.08 -16.49 -9.87
CA ALA A 163 -7.22 -16.38 -10.76
C ALA A 163 -6.94 -15.42 -11.94
N ARG A 164 -6.28 -14.28 -11.67
CA ARG A 164 -5.88 -13.32 -12.71
C ARG A 164 -4.93 -13.95 -13.74
N ARG A 165 -4.00 -14.80 -13.31
CA ARG A 165 -3.09 -15.54 -14.21
C ARG A 165 -3.84 -16.58 -15.03
N ALA A 166 -4.79 -17.27 -14.41
CA ALA A 166 -5.62 -18.28 -15.08
C ALA A 166 -6.41 -17.72 -16.27
N ALA A 167 -6.86 -16.46 -16.18
CA ALA A 167 -7.54 -15.77 -17.28
C ALA A 167 -6.67 -15.68 -18.55
N GLY A 168 -5.35 -15.48 -18.41
CA GLY A 168 -4.42 -15.44 -19.54
C GLY A 168 -4.30 -16.78 -20.28
N PHE A 169 -4.66 -17.89 -19.64
CA PHE A 169 -4.70 -19.24 -20.23
C PHE A 169 -6.11 -19.65 -20.68
N GLY A 170 -7.09 -18.73 -20.62
CA GLY A 170 -8.48 -19.00 -20.96
C GLY A 170 -9.13 -20.05 -20.06
N MET A 171 -8.63 -20.22 -18.83
CA MET A 171 -9.17 -21.21 -17.89
C MET A 171 -10.51 -20.74 -17.33
N LYS A 172 -11.39 -21.71 -17.01
CA LYS A 172 -12.59 -21.46 -16.20
C LYS A 172 -12.20 -21.53 -14.74
N VAL A 173 -12.55 -20.51 -13.95
CA VAL A 173 -12.17 -20.46 -12.53
C VAL A 173 -13.38 -20.77 -11.65
N LEU A 174 -13.25 -21.78 -10.81
CA LEU A 174 -14.15 -22.11 -9.72
C LEU A 174 -13.49 -21.73 -8.40
N ALA A 175 -14.26 -21.30 -7.41
CA ALA A 175 -13.74 -20.95 -6.09
C ALA A 175 -14.60 -21.52 -4.96
N TYR A 176 -13.95 -21.90 -3.87
CA TYR A 176 -14.58 -22.15 -2.58
C TYR A 176 -13.93 -21.24 -1.53
N ASP A 177 -14.73 -20.40 -0.89
CA ASP A 177 -14.31 -19.56 0.23
C ASP A 177 -15.50 -19.36 1.18
N LEU A 178 -15.22 -19.26 2.48
CA LEU A 178 -16.21 -18.93 3.51
C LEU A 178 -16.65 -17.46 3.42
N PHE A 179 -15.75 -16.60 2.96
CA PHE A 179 -15.99 -15.17 2.78
C PHE A 179 -16.03 -14.85 1.29
N ARG A 180 -17.23 -14.91 0.71
CA ARG A 180 -17.43 -14.67 -0.71
C ARG A 180 -17.34 -13.19 -1.06
N ASP A 181 -16.42 -12.89 -1.96
CA ASP A 181 -16.33 -11.60 -2.65
C ASP A 181 -17.05 -11.71 -3.99
N GLU A 182 -18.37 -11.47 -3.99
CA GLU A 182 -19.22 -11.62 -5.18
C GLU A 182 -18.88 -10.57 -6.27
N ALA A 183 -18.41 -9.38 -5.87
CA ALA A 183 -18.01 -8.33 -6.80
C ALA A 183 -16.77 -8.74 -7.60
N VAL A 184 -15.73 -9.23 -6.92
CA VAL A 184 -14.52 -9.77 -7.57
C VAL A 184 -14.87 -10.99 -8.42
N ALA A 185 -15.75 -11.87 -7.94
CA ALA A 185 -16.14 -13.04 -8.69
C ALA A 185 -16.84 -12.68 -10.01
N ALA A 186 -17.78 -11.73 -9.99
CA ALA A 186 -18.45 -11.24 -11.20
C ALA A 186 -17.47 -10.57 -12.17
N ALA A 187 -16.57 -9.71 -11.67
CA ALA A 187 -15.60 -8.99 -12.49
C ALA A 187 -14.60 -9.91 -13.20
N HIS A 188 -14.26 -11.06 -12.59
CA HIS A 188 -13.27 -12.00 -13.12
C HIS A 188 -13.87 -13.30 -13.66
N GLY A 189 -15.20 -13.41 -13.76
CA GLY A 189 -15.88 -14.62 -14.24
C GLY A 189 -15.60 -15.86 -13.39
N ILE A 190 -15.43 -15.68 -12.08
CA ILE A 190 -15.19 -16.77 -11.12
C ILE A 190 -16.54 -17.30 -10.64
N ALA A 191 -16.72 -18.61 -10.66
CA ALA A 191 -17.95 -19.25 -10.16
C ALA A 191 -17.72 -19.91 -8.80
N TYR A 192 -18.41 -19.43 -7.76
CA TYR A 192 -18.34 -20.08 -6.45
C TYR A 192 -19.00 -21.46 -6.45
N ARG A 193 -18.52 -22.31 -5.55
CA ARG A 193 -19.15 -23.56 -5.12
C ARG A 193 -19.40 -23.53 -3.62
N ASP A 194 -20.42 -24.25 -3.20
CA ASP A 194 -20.83 -24.33 -1.80
C ASP A 194 -19.96 -25.31 -1.03
N THR A 195 -19.33 -26.26 -1.72
CA THR A 195 -18.49 -27.28 -1.10
C THR A 195 -17.16 -27.49 -1.83
N VAL A 196 -16.14 -27.91 -1.08
CA VAL A 196 -14.86 -28.39 -1.64
C VAL A 196 -15.09 -29.57 -2.59
N ASP A 197 -16.05 -30.43 -2.26
CA ASP A 197 -16.36 -31.63 -3.03
C ASP A 197 -16.86 -31.32 -4.45
N GLU A 198 -17.59 -30.23 -4.64
CA GLU A 198 -17.98 -29.74 -5.98
C GLU A 198 -16.74 -29.29 -6.77
N ILE A 199 -15.84 -28.54 -6.13
CA ILE A 199 -14.60 -28.08 -6.76
C ILE A 199 -13.75 -29.26 -7.24
N VAL A 200 -13.46 -30.23 -6.37
CA VAL A 200 -12.55 -31.33 -6.70
C VAL A 200 -13.12 -32.28 -7.76
N ARG A 201 -14.46 -32.37 -7.92
CA ARG A 201 -15.10 -33.14 -8.99
C ARG A 201 -15.02 -32.44 -10.34
N GLU A 202 -15.19 -31.12 -10.36
CA GLU A 202 -15.29 -30.34 -11.60
C GLU A 202 -13.94 -29.87 -12.14
N ALA A 203 -12.98 -29.59 -11.26
CA ALA A 203 -11.72 -28.99 -11.63
C ALA A 203 -10.74 -29.98 -12.29
N ASP A 204 -9.95 -29.46 -13.24
CA ASP A 204 -8.79 -30.14 -13.82
C ASP A 204 -7.51 -29.78 -13.05
N PHE A 205 -7.47 -28.57 -12.48
CA PHE A 205 -6.40 -28.06 -11.64
C PHE A 205 -6.98 -27.60 -10.32
N ILE A 206 -6.37 -27.94 -9.19
CA ILE A 206 -6.83 -27.56 -7.86
C ILE A 206 -5.66 -26.88 -7.14
N SER A 207 -5.84 -25.63 -6.70
CA SER A 207 -4.81 -24.88 -5.99
C SER A 207 -5.31 -24.43 -4.62
N LEU A 208 -4.49 -24.69 -3.59
CA LEU A 208 -4.82 -24.40 -2.19
C LEU A 208 -4.24 -23.05 -1.76
N HIS A 209 -5.11 -22.20 -1.20
CA HIS A 209 -4.82 -20.86 -0.70
C HIS A 209 -5.53 -20.58 0.64
N LEU A 210 -5.81 -21.63 1.41
CA LEU A 210 -6.46 -21.56 2.72
C LEU A 210 -5.42 -21.41 3.85
N PRO A 211 -5.76 -20.74 4.97
CA PRO A 211 -5.01 -20.89 6.21
C PRO A 211 -5.14 -22.32 6.74
N LEU A 212 -4.20 -22.74 7.60
CA LEU A 212 -4.29 -24.00 8.34
C LEU A 212 -4.97 -23.76 9.69
N ASP A 213 -6.10 -24.42 9.92
CA ASP A 213 -6.81 -24.46 11.19
C ASP A 213 -7.49 -25.83 11.37
N ASP A 214 -8.20 -26.03 12.49
CA ASP A 214 -8.89 -27.29 12.79
C ASP A 214 -9.94 -27.70 11.74
N LYS A 215 -10.44 -26.76 10.93
CA LYS A 215 -11.44 -27.00 9.88
C LYS A 215 -10.82 -27.26 8.52
N THR A 216 -9.61 -26.76 8.26
CA THR A 216 -8.89 -26.92 6.99
C THR A 216 -7.78 -27.96 7.03
N ALA A 217 -7.40 -28.43 8.22
CA ALA A 217 -6.48 -29.55 8.39
C ALA A 217 -7.01 -30.81 7.67
N GLY A 218 -6.18 -31.40 6.82
CA GLY A 218 -6.53 -32.57 6.01
C GLY A 218 -7.69 -32.32 5.04
N ILE A 219 -7.97 -31.06 4.66
CA ILE A 219 -9.09 -30.75 3.77
C ILE A 219 -9.00 -31.50 2.45
N ILE A 220 -7.81 -31.86 1.98
CA ILE A 220 -7.63 -32.84 0.89
C ILE A 220 -7.12 -34.16 1.48
N GLY A 221 -8.06 -35.03 1.84
CA GLY A 221 -7.79 -36.41 2.28
C GLY A 221 -8.18 -37.48 1.26
N ARG A 222 -8.11 -38.75 1.67
CA ARG A 222 -8.37 -39.93 0.82
C ARG A 222 -9.70 -39.86 0.07
N GLU A 223 -10.76 -39.40 0.74
CA GLU A 223 -12.10 -39.30 0.15
C GLU A 223 -12.14 -38.31 -1.02
N ARG A 224 -11.52 -37.13 -0.88
CA ARG A 224 -11.50 -36.12 -1.94
C ARG A 224 -10.57 -36.47 -3.08
N PHE A 225 -9.44 -37.14 -2.81
CA PHE A 225 -8.63 -37.72 -3.90
C PHE A 225 -9.41 -38.73 -4.75
N ALA A 226 -10.35 -39.47 -4.16
CA ALA A 226 -11.19 -40.40 -4.91
C ALA A 226 -12.23 -39.70 -5.81
N LEU A 227 -12.60 -38.45 -5.48
CA LEU A 227 -13.53 -37.62 -6.26
C LEU A 227 -12.85 -36.87 -7.42
N MET A 228 -11.54 -36.70 -7.36
CA MET A 228 -10.77 -35.99 -8.38
C MET A 228 -10.75 -36.74 -9.72
N LYS A 229 -10.62 -35.97 -10.81
CA LYS A 229 -10.37 -36.54 -12.14
C LYS A 229 -9.01 -37.25 -12.18
N PRO A 230 -8.86 -38.33 -12.97
CA PRO A 230 -7.55 -38.95 -13.22
C PRO A 230 -6.51 -37.99 -13.80
N THR A 231 -6.96 -36.93 -14.48
CA THR A 231 -6.11 -35.89 -15.06
C THR A 231 -5.88 -34.70 -14.11
N ALA A 232 -6.38 -34.76 -12.86
CA ALA A 232 -6.31 -33.62 -11.95
C ALA A 232 -4.88 -33.32 -11.52
N VAL A 233 -4.55 -32.03 -11.41
CA VAL A 233 -3.29 -31.56 -10.82
C VAL A 233 -3.58 -30.80 -9.54
N LEU A 234 -2.95 -31.22 -8.44
CA LEU A 234 -3.05 -30.55 -7.15
C LEU A 234 -1.83 -29.63 -6.91
N VAL A 235 -2.07 -28.42 -6.43
CA VAL A 235 -1.02 -27.46 -6.08
C VAL A 235 -1.23 -26.99 -4.64
N ASN A 236 -0.19 -27.06 -3.82
CA ASN A 236 -0.19 -26.49 -2.47
C ASN A 236 1.05 -25.63 -2.23
N THR A 237 0.84 -24.32 -2.18
CA THR A 237 1.84 -23.33 -1.75
C THR A 237 1.38 -22.56 -0.51
N ALA A 238 0.32 -23.04 0.16
CA ALA A 238 -0.29 -22.37 1.30
C ALA A 238 0.32 -22.85 2.61
N ARG A 239 -0.05 -24.04 3.10
CA ARG A 239 0.52 -24.64 4.32
C ARG A 239 0.59 -26.15 4.23
N GLY A 240 1.60 -26.75 4.87
CA GLY A 240 1.62 -28.17 5.18
C GLY A 240 0.40 -28.57 6.02
N GLY A 241 -0.04 -29.82 5.92
CA GLY A 241 -1.20 -30.32 6.67
C GLY A 241 -2.58 -29.97 6.08
N LEU A 242 -2.68 -29.12 5.04
CA LEU A 242 -3.92 -28.98 4.27
C LEU A 242 -4.22 -30.23 3.42
N VAL A 243 -3.16 -30.95 3.04
CA VAL A 243 -3.22 -32.20 2.30
C VAL A 243 -2.71 -33.30 3.22
N ASP A 244 -3.48 -34.38 3.35
CA ASP A 244 -3.01 -35.60 4.02
C ASP A 244 -1.90 -36.23 3.16
N GLU A 245 -0.65 -36.17 3.63
CA GLU A 245 0.53 -36.62 2.87
C GLU A 245 0.51 -38.14 2.61
N ALA A 246 -0.07 -38.94 3.51
CA ALA A 246 -0.21 -40.38 3.30
C ALA A 246 -1.25 -40.67 2.20
N ALA A 247 -2.36 -39.93 2.19
CA ALA A 247 -3.35 -40.02 1.12
C ALA A 247 -2.79 -39.52 -0.22
N LEU A 248 -1.95 -38.48 -0.21
CA LEU A 248 -1.26 -37.98 -1.39
C LEU A 248 -0.29 -39.02 -1.97
N LEU A 249 0.53 -39.66 -1.13
CA LEU A 249 1.42 -40.75 -1.53
C LEU A 249 0.65 -41.86 -2.23
N ASP A 250 -0.45 -42.33 -1.62
CA ASP A 250 -1.31 -43.36 -2.19
C ASP A 250 -1.91 -42.92 -3.53
N ALA A 251 -2.43 -41.69 -3.61
CA ALA A 251 -3.05 -41.16 -4.82
C ALA A 251 -2.05 -41.05 -5.98
N LEU A 252 -0.85 -40.54 -5.72
CA LEU A 252 0.19 -40.38 -6.74
C LEU A 252 0.78 -41.73 -7.17
N ARG A 253 1.06 -42.63 -6.22
CA ARG A 253 1.57 -43.97 -6.51
C ARG A 253 0.58 -44.79 -7.35
N ALA A 254 -0.72 -44.66 -7.07
CA ALA A 254 -1.78 -45.31 -7.82
C ALA A 254 -2.15 -44.59 -9.13
N ASN A 255 -1.51 -43.46 -9.46
CA ASN A 255 -1.88 -42.58 -10.58
C ASN A 255 -3.39 -42.21 -10.57
N ARG A 256 -3.94 -42.00 -9.37
CA ARG A 256 -5.34 -41.55 -9.16
C ARG A 256 -5.55 -40.14 -9.70
N ILE A 257 -4.50 -39.32 -9.65
CA ILE A 257 -4.44 -37.97 -10.20
C ILE A 257 -3.20 -37.86 -11.10
N TRP A 258 -3.15 -36.83 -11.93
CA TRP A 258 -2.04 -36.63 -12.85
C TRP A 258 -0.72 -36.38 -12.13
N GLY A 259 -0.76 -35.56 -11.07
CA GLY A 259 0.40 -35.22 -10.28
C GLY A 259 0.10 -34.12 -9.26
N ALA A 260 1.12 -33.75 -8.50
CA ALA A 260 1.04 -32.66 -7.53
C ALA A 260 2.29 -31.76 -7.53
N GLY A 261 2.08 -30.48 -7.28
CA GLY A 261 3.11 -29.49 -7.02
C GLY A 261 2.99 -28.96 -5.60
N ILE A 262 3.93 -29.33 -4.72
CA ILE A 262 3.83 -29.07 -3.28
C ILE A 262 5.07 -28.28 -2.84
N ASP A 263 4.89 -27.06 -2.37
CA ASP A 263 5.98 -26.25 -1.82
C ASP A 263 6.10 -26.37 -0.29
N VAL A 264 5.05 -26.84 0.39
CA VAL A 264 4.93 -26.85 1.85
C VAL A 264 4.51 -28.22 2.36
N PHE A 265 5.12 -28.68 3.45
CA PHE A 265 4.96 -30.04 4.01
C PHE A 265 4.58 -29.99 5.49
N GLU A 266 3.93 -31.03 6.02
CA GLU A 266 3.58 -31.15 7.45
C GLU A 266 4.82 -31.05 8.34
N LYS A 267 5.92 -31.66 7.87
CA LYS A 267 7.24 -31.56 8.48
C LYS A 267 8.22 -31.02 7.46
N GLU A 268 8.92 -29.95 7.83
CA GLU A 268 9.90 -29.30 6.96
C GLU A 268 11.29 -29.32 7.61
N PRO A 269 12.31 -29.94 6.98
CA PRO A 269 12.27 -30.68 5.70
C PRO A 269 11.47 -31.99 5.77
N PRO A 270 10.83 -32.41 4.65
CA PRO A 270 10.09 -33.68 4.59
C PRO A 270 11.02 -34.87 4.73
N ASP A 271 10.59 -35.88 5.49
CA ASP A 271 11.37 -37.08 5.81
C ASP A 271 10.77 -38.37 5.21
N ASN A 272 9.82 -38.24 4.29
CA ASN A 272 9.22 -39.36 3.56
C ASN A 272 9.92 -39.58 2.19
N PRO A 273 10.92 -40.47 2.10
CA PRO A 273 11.65 -40.71 0.86
C PRO A 273 10.77 -41.34 -0.24
N GLU A 274 9.71 -42.08 0.14
CA GLU A 274 8.84 -42.73 -0.84
C GLU A 274 7.99 -41.71 -1.60
N LEU A 275 7.50 -40.67 -0.92
CA LEU A 275 6.78 -39.56 -1.52
C LEU A 275 7.70 -38.75 -2.45
N LEU A 276 8.90 -38.41 -1.97
CA LEU A 276 9.88 -37.60 -2.71
C LEU A 276 10.48 -38.32 -3.93
N ALA A 277 10.40 -39.65 -3.98
CA ALA A 277 10.87 -40.45 -5.13
C ALA A 277 9.90 -40.45 -6.32
N LEU A 278 8.65 -39.99 -6.14
CA LEU A 278 7.63 -40.03 -7.19
C LEU A 278 7.88 -38.99 -8.29
N GLY A 279 7.95 -39.43 -9.54
CA GLY A 279 8.20 -38.55 -10.69
C GLY A 279 7.04 -37.60 -11.03
N ASN A 280 5.82 -37.90 -10.58
CA ASN A 280 4.62 -37.07 -10.71
C ASN A 280 4.39 -36.14 -9.51
N LEU A 281 5.38 -35.99 -8.63
CA LEU A 281 5.46 -34.95 -7.61
C LEU A 281 6.55 -33.94 -8.00
N ILE A 282 6.24 -32.66 -7.93
CA ILE A 282 7.24 -31.59 -7.93
C ILE A 282 7.23 -30.98 -6.52
N ALA A 283 8.35 -31.13 -5.81
CA ALA A 283 8.54 -30.60 -4.47
C ALA A 283 9.29 -29.26 -4.52
N GLY A 284 8.69 -28.24 -3.93
CA GLY A 284 9.36 -27.01 -3.52
C GLY A 284 9.96 -27.14 -2.12
N SER A 285 10.58 -26.08 -1.64
CA SER A 285 11.32 -26.07 -0.36
C SER A 285 10.85 -24.94 0.55
N HIS A 286 9.54 -24.67 0.50
CA HIS A 286 8.90 -23.51 1.07
C HIS A 286 9.50 -22.21 0.54
N CYS A 287 9.68 -22.15 -0.78
CA CYS A 287 10.41 -21.07 -1.46
C CYS A 287 9.54 -20.20 -2.36
N ALA A 288 8.21 -20.36 -2.36
CA ALA A 288 7.30 -19.57 -3.18
C ALA A 288 7.48 -18.04 -3.02
N ALA A 289 7.78 -17.58 -1.80
CA ALA A 289 8.02 -16.17 -1.50
C ALA A 289 9.49 -15.72 -1.69
N SER A 290 10.40 -16.61 -2.10
CA SER A 290 11.84 -16.35 -2.16
C SER A 290 12.31 -15.70 -3.47
N THR A 291 11.57 -14.71 -3.97
CA THR A 291 11.99 -13.90 -5.13
C THR A 291 12.70 -12.63 -4.67
N GLN A 292 13.57 -12.04 -5.51
CA GLN A 292 14.25 -10.78 -5.16
C GLN A 292 13.25 -9.67 -4.78
N GLY A 293 12.16 -9.53 -5.55
CA GLY A 293 11.10 -8.56 -5.29
C GLY A 293 10.36 -8.81 -3.97
N ALA A 294 9.95 -10.05 -3.70
CA ALA A 294 9.25 -10.36 -2.45
C ALA A 294 10.16 -10.27 -1.23
N VAL A 295 11.42 -10.71 -1.32
CA VAL A 295 12.43 -10.57 -0.25
C VAL A 295 12.67 -9.09 0.07
N ARG A 296 12.82 -8.25 -0.96
CA ARG A 296 12.93 -6.80 -0.79
C ARG A 296 11.69 -6.22 -0.13
N ASN A 297 10.50 -6.51 -0.66
CA ASN A 297 9.25 -5.99 -0.13
C ASN A 297 9.04 -6.43 1.32
N MET A 298 9.17 -7.72 1.62
CA MET A 298 9.12 -8.22 3.00
C MET A 298 10.14 -7.51 3.90
N GLY A 299 11.36 -7.28 3.43
CA GLY A 299 12.39 -6.55 4.18
C GLY A 299 12.00 -5.11 4.48
N LEU A 300 11.41 -4.39 3.52
CA LEU A 300 10.91 -3.03 3.69
C LEU A 300 9.64 -2.96 4.54
N PHE A 301 8.79 -4.00 4.48
CA PHE A 301 7.56 -4.14 5.27
C PHE A 301 7.81 -4.64 6.70
N CYS A 302 8.96 -5.26 6.98
CA CYS A 302 9.33 -5.69 8.32
C CYS A 302 9.59 -4.47 9.19
N ASP A 303 8.51 -4.02 9.83
CA ASP A 303 8.33 -2.80 10.62
C ASP A 303 9.56 -1.89 10.69
N ALA A 304 9.59 -0.90 9.80
CA ALA A 304 10.51 0.23 9.84
C ALA A 304 10.28 1.15 11.07
N LYS A 305 9.58 0.73 12.12
CA LYS A 305 9.27 1.58 13.30
C LYS A 305 9.22 0.76 14.62
N PHE A 306 10.31 0.10 14.98
CA PHE A 306 10.53 -0.52 16.30
C PHE A 306 10.48 0.47 17.50
N ASP A 307 10.49 1.78 17.23
CA ASP A 307 10.34 2.86 18.24
C ASP A 307 8.92 3.04 18.79
N GLN A 308 7.93 2.25 18.35
CA GLN A 308 6.51 2.52 18.65
C GLN A 308 5.93 1.64 19.75
N ALA A 309 6.42 1.84 20.99
CA ALA A 309 5.62 1.68 22.20
C ALA A 309 4.84 3.01 22.45
N PRO A 310 3.73 3.02 23.22
CA PRO A 310 2.56 3.87 22.99
C PRO A 310 2.89 5.36 22.89
N GLY A 311 2.88 5.87 21.65
CA GLY A 311 3.26 7.23 21.30
C GLY A 311 3.24 7.48 19.79
N GLY A 312 2.12 7.21 19.13
CA GLY A 312 1.75 7.74 17.82
C GLY A 312 2.60 7.31 16.62
N VAL A 313 2.11 6.31 15.87
CA VAL A 313 2.59 6.05 14.50
C VAL A 313 2.31 7.28 13.63
N ARG A 314 3.34 7.90 13.04
CA ARG A 314 3.09 8.86 11.94
C ARG A 314 2.70 8.06 10.71
N ILE A 315 1.39 7.95 10.52
CA ILE A 315 0.68 7.43 9.34
C ILE A 315 0.36 8.59 8.40
N MET A 316 0.11 8.29 7.13
CA MET A 316 -0.45 9.28 6.21
C MET A 316 -1.81 9.71 6.76
N LYS A 317 -2.02 11.03 6.89
CA LYS A 317 -3.28 11.56 7.42
C LYS A 317 -4.28 11.71 6.29
N LEU A 318 -5.51 11.28 6.51
CA LEU A 318 -6.61 11.45 5.57
C LEU A 318 -7.55 12.56 6.06
N GLY A 319 -7.84 13.50 5.17
CA GLY A 319 -8.68 14.64 5.46
C GLY A 319 -9.56 15.00 4.28
N ILE A 320 -10.11 16.19 4.31
CA ILE A 320 -11.01 16.70 3.28
C ILE A 320 -10.92 18.21 3.18
N HIS A 321 -11.06 18.71 1.95
CA HIS A 321 -11.14 20.13 1.67
C HIS A 321 -12.51 20.69 2.10
N ALA A 322 -12.53 21.77 2.88
CA ALA A 322 -13.78 22.33 3.42
C ALA A 322 -14.80 22.73 2.35
N TYR A 323 -14.33 23.05 1.13
CA TYR A 323 -15.20 23.32 -0.02
C TYR A 323 -16.11 22.16 -0.46
N ALA A 324 -15.92 20.95 0.08
CA ALA A 324 -16.94 19.91 -0.03
C ALA A 324 -18.31 20.32 0.54
N TRP A 325 -18.36 21.32 1.44
CA TRP A 325 -19.60 21.74 2.12
C TRP A 325 -19.80 23.26 2.24
N CYS A 326 -18.83 24.08 1.85
CA CYS A 326 -18.96 25.54 1.91
C CYS A 326 -18.34 26.23 0.70
N SER A 327 -18.73 27.47 0.44
CA SER A 327 -18.10 28.33 -0.58
C SER A 327 -17.16 29.37 0.05
N GLN A 328 -17.31 29.65 1.34
CA GLN A 328 -16.46 30.61 2.06
C GLN A 328 -16.27 30.11 3.47
N TRP A 329 -15.11 30.37 4.06
CA TRP A 329 -14.81 29.96 5.42
C TRP A 329 -15.11 31.09 6.39
N SER A 330 -16.02 30.88 7.35
CA SER A 330 -16.38 31.88 8.35
C SER A 330 -16.73 31.22 9.69
N ASN A 331 -17.12 32.03 10.68
CA ASN A 331 -17.62 31.49 11.95
C ASN A 331 -18.91 30.66 11.80
N GLU A 332 -19.66 30.83 10.70
CA GLU A 332 -20.84 30.02 10.40
C GLU A 332 -20.48 28.60 9.94
N THR A 333 -19.27 28.39 9.41
CA THR A 333 -18.79 27.09 8.92
C THR A 333 -17.94 26.32 9.92
N LEU A 334 -17.71 26.84 11.14
CA LEU A 334 -16.90 26.19 12.17
C LEU A 334 -17.38 24.76 12.53
N GLY A 335 -18.68 24.51 12.40
CA GLY A 335 -19.26 23.17 12.64
C GLY A 335 -18.75 22.09 11.67
N LEU A 336 -18.13 22.47 10.55
CA LEU A 336 -17.52 21.50 9.63
C LEU A 336 -16.35 20.75 10.28
N ILE A 337 -15.64 21.36 11.25
CA ILE A 337 -14.59 20.69 12.02
C ILE A 337 -15.17 19.46 12.74
N ASP A 338 -16.35 19.59 13.31
CA ASP A 338 -17.01 18.48 14.01
C ASP A 338 -17.52 17.42 13.06
N ARG A 339 -18.04 17.85 11.90
CA ARG A 339 -18.47 16.94 10.85
C ARG A 339 -17.32 16.07 10.37
N VAL A 340 -16.17 16.68 10.07
CA VAL A 340 -14.95 15.97 9.64
C VAL A 340 -14.49 14.99 10.73
N LYS A 341 -14.50 15.41 11.99
CA LYS A 341 -14.18 14.51 13.10
C LYS A 341 -15.17 13.35 13.23
N GLY A 342 -16.46 13.60 13.06
CA GLY A 342 -17.53 12.60 13.10
C GLY A 342 -17.44 11.57 11.97
N LEU A 343 -16.89 11.96 10.81
CA LEU A 343 -16.57 11.07 9.69
C LEU A 343 -15.28 10.26 9.91
N GLY A 344 -14.61 10.48 11.05
CA GLY A 344 -13.40 9.77 11.45
C GLY A 344 -12.15 10.22 10.70
N LEU A 345 -12.14 11.38 10.05
CA LEU A 345 -10.98 11.94 9.36
C LEU A 345 -9.98 12.56 10.34
N ASP A 346 -8.73 12.68 9.92
CA ASP A 346 -7.61 13.14 10.75
C ASP A 346 -7.47 14.67 10.73
N PHE A 347 -7.84 15.30 9.62
CA PHE A 347 -7.69 16.74 9.43
C PHE A 347 -8.73 17.34 8.48
N ILE A 348 -8.90 18.67 8.59
CA ILE A 348 -9.64 19.48 7.62
C ILE A 348 -8.69 20.47 6.94
N GLU A 349 -8.86 20.66 5.64
CA GLU A 349 -8.19 21.74 4.93
C GLU A 349 -9.08 22.98 4.85
N ILE A 350 -8.54 24.11 5.30
CA ILE A 350 -9.25 25.37 5.46
C ILE A 350 -8.77 26.38 4.40
N PRO A 351 -9.63 26.77 3.45
CA PRO A 351 -9.26 27.74 2.43
C PRO A 351 -9.23 29.16 2.99
N LEU A 352 -8.17 29.90 2.69
CA LEU A 352 -7.91 31.25 3.17
C LEU A 352 -8.29 32.35 2.16
N MET A 353 -8.99 32.00 1.07
CA MET A 353 -9.41 32.97 0.04
C MET A 353 -10.32 34.10 0.55
N THR A 354 -10.87 33.97 1.75
CA THR A 354 -11.74 34.96 2.43
C THR A 354 -11.16 35.34 3.81
N LEU A 355 -9.88 35.76 3.81
CA LEU A 355 -9.13 36.12 5.02
C LEU A 355 -9.85 37.13 5.94
N ASP A 356 -10.65 38.02 5.37
CA ASP A 356 -11.44 39.02 6.10
C ASP A 356 -12.48 38.40 7.04
N THR A 357 -12.92 37.18 6.74
CA THR A 357 -13.88 36.42 7.56
C THR A 357 -13.22 35.31 8.41
N PHE A 358 -11.90 35.14 8.31
CA PHE A 358 -11.16 34.11 9.02
C PHE A 358 -10.85 34.51 10.47
N ASP A 359 -11.59 33.93 11.41
CA ASP A 359 -11.34 34.08 12.85
C ASP A 359 -10.39 32.98 13.36
N ALA A 360 -9.09 33.27 13.36
CA ALA A 360 -8.07 32.32 13.82
C ALA A 360 -8.29 31.84 15.27
N ALA A 361 -8.82 32.70 16.15
CA ALA A 361 -9.01 32.34 17.55
C ALA A 361 -10.18 31.34 17.71
N ALA A 362 -11.26 31.54 16.95
CA ALA A 362 -12.39 30.61 16.94
C ALA A 362 -12.00 29.26 16.28
N VAL A 363 -11.30 29.29 15.15
CA VAL A 363 -10.82 28.09 14.46
C VAL A 363 -9.88 27.28 15.35
N LYS A 364 -8.86 27.92 15.95
CA LYS A 364 -7.91 27.26 16.85
C LYS A 364 -8.61 26.56 18.02
N ARG A 365 -9.58 27.26 18.63
CA ARG A 365 -10.36 26.71 19.75
C ARG A 365 -11.16 25.49 19.31
N ARG A 366 -11.87 25.58 18.18
CA ARG A 366 -12.70 24.47 17.71
C ARG A 366 -11.86 23.25 17.32
N LEU A 367 -10.73 23.43 16.65
CA LEU A 367 -9.79 22.35 16.33
C LEU A 367 -9.29 21.64 17.61
N ALA A 368 -8.96 22.42 18.65
CA ALA A 368 -8.53 21.88 19.93
C ALA A 368 -9.67 21.10 20.63
N ASP A 369 -10.89 21.66 20.66
CA ASP A 369 -12.06 21.04 21.27
C ASP A 369 -12.44 19.72 20.57
N ALA A 370 -12.34 19.67 19.24
CA ALA A 370 -12.65 18.47 18.45
C ALA A 370 -11.51 17.44 18.41
N GLY A 371 -10.28 17.83 18.78
CA GLY A 371 -9.09 17.00 18.61
C GLY A 371 -8.85 16.64 17.14
N LEU A 372 -8.94 17.64 16.25
CA LEU A 372 -8.76 17.51 14.80
C LEU A 372 -7.55 18.33 14.35
N ASP A 373 -6.79 17.82 13.39
CA ASP A 373 -5.71 18.58 12.76
C ASP A 373 -6.22 19.47 11.62
N ALA A 374 -5.38 20.36 11.10
CA ALA A 374 -5.73 21.17 9.94
C ALA A 374 -4.53 21.56 9.10
N VAL A 375 -4.80 21.81 7.82
CA VAL A 375 -3.90 22.51 6.88
C VAL A 375 -4.67 23.67 6.27
N THR A 376 -3.96 24.59 5.62
CA THR A 376 -4.58 25.73 4.96
C THR A 376 -4.20 25.78 3.49
N SER A 377 -5.07 26.40 2.69
CA SER A 377 -4.79 26.61 1.27
C SER A 377 -5.26 27.96 0.76
N THR A 378 -4.69 28.40 -0.35
CA THR A 378 -5.11 29.63 -1.04
C THR A 378 -4.72 29.61 -2.50
N VAL A 379 -5.38 30.45 -3.28
CA VAL A 379 -4.95 30.81 -4.65
C VAL A 379 -4.65 32.30 -4.74
N LEU A 380 -3.84 32.71 -5.71
CA LEU A 380 -3.70 34.11 -6.08
C LEU A 380 -4.77 34.49 -7.11
N LEU A 381 -5.40 35.66 -6.92
CA LEU A 381 -6.37 36.24 -7.83
C LEU A 381 -5.77 37.43 -8.58
N ARG A 382 -6.55 38.05 -9.49
CA ARG A 382 -6.11 39.18 -10.33
C ARG A 382 -5.43 40.31 -9.54
N GLY A 383 -5.94 40.64 -8.36
CA GLY A 383 -5.39 41.71 -7.50
C GLY A 383 -4.15 41.33 -6.71
N THR A 384 -3.76 40.06 -6.72
CA THR A 384 -2.66 39.49 -5.93
C THR A 384 -1.68 38.69 -6.80
N ASP A 385 -1.68 38.90 -8.12
CA ASP A 385 -0.82 38.17 -9.04
C ASP A 385 0.65 38.57 -8.89
N ILE A 386 1.47 37.71 -8.28
CA ILE A 386 2.90 37.95 -8.13
C ILE A 386 3.67 37.88 -9.47
N THR A 387 3.01 37.48 -10.56
CA THR A 387 3.57 37.52 -11.94
C THR A 387 3.04 38.68 -12.78
N SER A 388 2.25 39.59 -12.18
CA SER A 388 1.72 40.76 -12.88
C SER A 388 2.84 41.66 -13.37
N ALA A 389 2.66 42.31 -14.52
CA ALA A 389 3.56 43.37 -14.97
C ALA A 389 3.53 44.59 -14.03
N ASP A 390 2.42 44.81 -13.30
CA ASP A 390 2.27 45.89 -12.33
C ASP A 390 2.97 45.53 -11.00
N PRO A 391 4.04 46.27 -10.61
CA PRO A 391 4.73 46.03 -9.35
C PRO A 391 3.85 46.17 -8.10
N ALA A 392 2.82 47.02 -8.14
CA ALA A 392 1.91 47.20 -7.01
C ALA A 392 1.05 45.95 -6.78
N VAL A 393 0.60 45.31 -7.86
CA VAL A 393 -0.13 44.02 -7.79
C VAL A 393 0.78 42.91 -7.26
N ARG A 394 2.05 42.87 -7.69
CA ARG A 394 3.02 41.90 -7.16
C ARG A 394 3.25 42.10 -5.66
N ALA A 395 3.45 43.34 -5.22
CA ALA A 395 3.62 43.67 -3.80
C ALA A 395 2.38 43.30 -2.97
N ALA A 396 1.17 43.54 -3.50
CA ALA A 396 -0.08 43.14 -2.87
C ALA A 396 -0.19 41.61 -2.75
N GLY A 397 0.23 40.85 -3.77
CA GLY A 397 0.29 39.39 -3.73
C GLY A 397 1.24 38.84 -2.67
N ILE A 398 2.44 39.41 -2.56
CA ILE A 398 3.41 39.03 -1.52
C ILE A 398 2.85 39.34 -0.12
N ALA A 399 2.24 40.51 0.07
CA ALA A 399 1.60 40.87 1.33
C ALA A 399 0.48 39.88 1.70
N TYR A 400 -0.38 39.54 0.74
CA TYR A 400 -1.46 38.56 0.92
C TYR A 400 -0.93 37.18 1.32
N LEU A 401 0.14 36.68 0.68
CA LEU A 401 0.75 35.40 1.07
C LEU A 401 1.31 35.44 2.50
N LYS A 402 1.93 36.56 2.93
CA LYS A 402 2.37 36.73 4.31
C LYS A 402 1.20 36.76 5.30
N ASP A 403 0.04 37.28 4.90
CA ASP A 403 -1.18 37.28 5.71
C ASP A 403 -1.72 35.85 5.87
N CYS A 404 -1.73 35.06 4.79
CA CYS A 404 -2.06 33.62 4.84
C CYS A 404 -1.11 32.82 5.75
N VAL A 405 0.19 33.11 5.70
CA VAL A 405 1.19 32.52 6.61
C VAL A 405 0.84 32.83 8.07
N ARG A 406 0.53 34.10 8.39
CA ARG A 406 0.12 34.49 9.75
C ARG A 406 -1.17 33.80 10.18
N ALA A 407 -2.16 33.71 9.31
CA ALA A 407 -3.42 33.03 9.59
C ALA A 407 -3.19 31.54 9.92
N THR A 408 -2.35 30.86 9.12
CA THR A 408 -1.96 29.46 9.32
C THR A 408 -1.22 29.25 10.64
N ALA A 409 -0.26 30.12 10.95
CA ALA A 409 0.48 30.08 12.21
C ALA A 409 -0.41 30.39 13.43
N ALA A 410 -1.38 31.30 13.29
CA ALA A 410 -2.28 31.71 14.37
C ALA A 410 -3.14 30.54 14.87
N ILE A 411 -3.53 29.61 13.98
CA ILE A 411 -4.22 28.37 14.35
C ILE A 411 -3.28 27.23 14.80
N GLY A 412 -1.98 27.51 14.87
CA GLY A 412 -0.95 26.56 15.32
C GLY A 412 -0.59 25.49 14.30
N LYS A 413 -0.78 25.78 13.00
CA LYS A 413 -0.47 24.86 11.89
C LYS A 413 0.70 25.39 11.08
N THR A 414 1.30 24.49 10.28
CA THR A 414 2.56 24.76 9.58
C THR A 414 2.49 24.47 8.07
N ASN A 415 1.34 24.05 7.55
CA ASN A 415 1.20 23.70 6.13
C ASN A 415 0.21 24.67 5.46
N LEU A 416 0.74 25.50 4.56
CA LEU A 416 -0.01 26.34 3.62
C LEU A 416 0.29 25.82 2.21
N SER A 417 -0.72 25.53 1.40
CA SER A 417 -0.51 25.07 0.01
C SER A 417 -1.44 25.75 -1.00
N GLY A 418 -1.16 25.60 -2.29
CA GLY A 418 -2.10 26.00 -3.35
C GLY A 418 -1.45 26.59 -4.60
N VAL A 419 -2.27 27.27 -5.42
CA VAL A 419 -1.82 28.04 -6.60
C VAL A 419 -1.28 29.40 -6.15
N VAL A 420 -0.10 29.37 -5.55
CA VAL A 420 0.55 30.53 -4.90
C VAL A 420 1.61 31.23 -5.76
N TYR A 421 1.87 30.73 -6.96
CA TYR A 421 2.96 31.19 -7.83
C TYR A 421 2.52 32.13 -8.95
N SER A 422 1.23 32.17 -9.29
CA SER A 422 0.65 33.07 -10.30
C SER A 422 -0.86 33.17 -10.10
N GLN A 423 -1.50 34.17 -10.72
CA GLN A 423 -2.97 34.24 -10.77
C GLN A 423 -3.58 32.92 -11.27
N HIS A 424 -4.56 32.41 -10.53
CA HIS A 424 -5.44 31.32 -10.94
C HIS A 424 -6.39 31.79 -12.06
N VAL A 425 -6.48 31.01 -13.14
CA VAL A 425 -7.23 31.28 -14.37
C VAL A 425 -6.82 32.65 -14.96
N LYS A 426 -5.50 32.84 -15.15
CA LYS A 426 -4.93 34.03 -15.80
C LYS A 426 -5.27 34.02 -17.29
N GLU A 427 -5.94 35.07 -17.77
CA GLU A 427 -6.18 35.28 -19.20
C GLU A 427 -4.86 35.55 -19.92
N THR A 428 -4.47 34.64 -20.82
CA THR A 428 -3.25 34.76 -21.61
C THR A 428 -3.35 33.99 -22.93
N ASN A 429 -2.62 34.43 -23.94
CA ASN A 429 -2.49 33.78 -25.25
C ASN A 429 -1.03 33.43 -25.59
N ALA A 430 -0.12 33.59 -24.62
CA ALA A 430 1.31 33.36 -24.79
C ALA A 430 1.85 32.43 -23.69
N ARG A 431 2.98 31.78 -24.00
CA ARG A 431 3.75 31.04 -23.00
C ARG A 431 4.27 31.99 -21.91
N PRO A 432 4.42 31.53 -20.66
CA PRO A 432 5.02 32.34 -19.62
C PRO A 432 6.43 32.75 -20.04
N THR A 433 6.75 34.02 -19.82
CA THR A 433 8.07 34.58 -20.09
C THR A 433 9.04 34.23 -18.96
N GLU A 434 10.34 34.25 -19.21
CA GLU A 434 11.35 34.10 -18.14
C GLU A 434 11.17 35.14 -17.04
N GLN A 435 10.75 36.36 -17.40
CA GLN A 435 10.50 37.41 -16.42
C GLN A 435 9.35 37.06 -15.45
N GLU A 436 8.30 36.39 -15.93
CA GLU A 436 7.20 35.92 -15.06
C GLU A 436 7.66 34.81 -14.11
N TRP A 437 8.53 33.90 -14.57
CA TRP A 437 9.18 32.91 -13.70
C TRP A 437 10.09 33.57 -12.65
N ASP A 438 10.79 34.66 -13.02
CA ASP A 438 11.62 35.43 -12.09
C ASP A 438 10.77 36.11 -11.02
N TRP A 439 9.68 36.78 -11.43
CA TRP A 439 8.78 37.43 -10.48
C TRP A 439 8.09 36.43 -9.53
N ALA A 440 7.66 35.27 -10.04
CA ALA A 440 7.13 34.21 -9.20
C ALA A 440 8.16 33.74 -8.16
N ALA A 441 9.40 33.48 -8.59
CA ALA A 441 10.46 33.01 -7.72
C ALA A 441 10.87 34.06 -6.66
N GLU A 442 11.00 35.33 -7.06
CA GLU A 442 11.32 36.44 -6.16
C GLU A 442 10.22 36.67 -5.13
N GLY A 443 8.96 36.73 -5.57
CA GLY A 443 7.82 36.93 -4.67
C GLY A 443 7.65 35.79 -3.68
N LEU A 444 7.78 34.54 -4.13
CA LEU A 444 7.71 33.36 -3.26
C LEU A 444 8.92 33.24 -2.34
N ARG A 445 10.12 33.67 -2.75
CA ARG A 445 11.28 33.72 -1.85
C ARG A 445 11.01 34.65 -0.68
N GLU A 446 10.47 35.85 -0.94
CA GLU A 446 10.15 36.81 0.12
C GLU A 446 9.08 36.26 1.08
N ALA A 447 8.03 35.62 0.55
CA ALA A 447 7.01 34.98 1.37
C ALA A 447 7.56 33.78 2.16
N ALA A 448 8.45 32.98 1.57
CA ALA A 448 9.07 31.82 2.19
C ALA A 448 10.00 32.21 3.34
N VAL A 449 10.87 33.21 3.15
CA VAL A 449 11.73 33.76 4.22
C VAL A 449 10.88 34.23 5.40
N TYR A 450 9.79 34.94 5.13
CA TYR A 450 8.85 35.35 6.17
C TYR A 450 8.18 34.15 6.87
N ALA A 451 7.80 33.12 6.11
CA ALA A 451 7.16 31.91 6.65
C ALA A 451 8.07 31.09 7.58
N GLN A 452 9.40 31.17 7.41
CA GLN A 452 10.37 30.51 8.29
C GLN A 452 10.27 31.03 9.73
N GLU A 453 9.94 32.31 9.94
CA GLU A 453 9.75 32.90 11.27
C GLU A 453 8.62 32.21 12.07
N TYR A 454 7.67 31.61 11.35
CA TYR A 454 6.51 30.92 11.91
C TYR A 454 6.61 29.38 11.80
N GLY A 455 7.69 28.85 11.22
CA GLY A 455 7.82 27.43 10.90
C GLY A 455 6.81 26.93 9.86
N VAL A 456 6.25 27.83 9.04
CA VAL A 456 5.28 27.49 8.00
C VAL A 456 6.00 27.10 6.71
N GLN A 457 5.52 26.01 6.10
CA GLN A 457 5.91 25.54 4.78
C GLN A 457 4.87 25.97 3.74
N ILE A 458 5.32 26.25 2.52
CA ILE A 458 4.49 26.67 1.40
C ILE A 458 4.56 25.60 0.30
N GLY A 459 3.46 24.87 0.08
CA GLY A 459 3.32 23.88 -0.97
C GLY A 459 2.91 24.49 -2.31
N LEU A 460 3.68 24.22 -3.35
CA LEU A 460 3.36 24.61 -4.73
C LEU A 460 2.48 23.53 -5.35
N GLU A 461 1.27 23.90 -5.76
CA GLU A 461 0.31 22.99 -6.40
C GLU A 461 0.31 23.17 -7.92
N PRO A 462 0.92 22.26 -8.71
CA PRO A 462 0.76 22.27 -10.15
C PRO A 462 -0.70 21.97 -10.52
N VAL A 463 -1.37 22.93 -11.15
CA VAL A 463 -2.74 22.76 -11.67
C VAL A 463 -2.75 22.64 -13.19
N ASN A 464 -3.85 22.17 -13.76
CA ASN A 464 -3.93 21.95 -15.21
C ASN A 464 -3.76 23.26 -16.02
N ARG A 465 -3.45 23.12 -17.33
CA ARG A 465 -3.21 24.26 -18.24
C ARG A 465 -4.40 25.20 -18.45
N TYR A 466 -5.59 24.84 -17.98
CA TYR A 466 -6.79 25.69 -18.04
C TYR A 466 -6.89 26.62 -16.83
N GLU A 467 -6.14 26.32 -15.76
CA GLU A 467 -6.17 27.04 -14.48
C GLU A 467 -4.87 27.81 -14.21
N SER A 468 -3.77 27.42 -14.84
CA SER A 468 -2.47 28.10 -14.75
C SER A 468 -1.74 28.01 -16.09
N ASN A 469 -1.03 29.07 -16.47
CA ASN A 469 -0.10 29.03 -17.60
C ASN A 469 1.38 28.87 -17.19
N LEU A 470 1.71 28.90 -15.88
CA LEU A 470 3.08 28.91 -15.38
C LEU A 470 3.59 27.52 -14.99
N VAL A 471 2.98 26.94 -13.96
CA VAL A 471 3.33 25.61 -13.42
C VAL A 471 2.13 24.69 -13.60
N ASN A 472 2.34 23.55 -14.26
CA ASN A 472 1.31 22.55 -14.55
C ASN A 472 1.70 21.10 -14.25
N THR A 473 2.99 20.84 -14.01
CA THR A 473 3.53 19.51 -13.70
C THR A 473 4.40 19.55 -12.45
N CYS A 474 4.59 18.40 -11.81
CA CYS A 474 5.52 18.23 -10.70
C CYS A 474 6.94 18.67 -11.08
N GLY A 475 7.38 18.35 -12.31
CA GLY A 475 8.69 18.76 -12.81
C GLY A 475 8.85 20.29 -12.86
N GLN A 476 7.83 21.01 -13.31
CA GLN A 476 7.83 22.48 -13.31
C GLN A 476 7.79 23.06 -11.89
N ALA A 477 7.04 22.45 -10.96
CA ALA A 477 7.02 22.89 -9.56
C ALA A 477 8.37 22.70 -8.87
N LEU A 478 9.05 21.57 -9.14
CA LEU A 478 10.42 21.32 -8.66
C LEU A 478 11.41 22.36 -9.25
N ALA A 479 11.29 22.69 -10.53
CA ALA A 479 12.12 23.73 -11.15
C ALA A 479 11.86 25.12 -10.54
N LEU A 480 10.60 25.47 -10.27
CA LEU A 480 10.28 26.73 -9.59
C LEU A 480 10.84 26.75 -8.17
N LYS A 481 10.69 25.65 -7.42
CA LYS A 481 11.26 25.48 -6.08
C LYS A 481 12.77 25.69 -6.09
N GLU A 482 13.48 25.09 -7.03
CA GLU A 482 14.93 25.26 -7.19
C GLU A 482 15.29 26.73 -7.45
N ARG A 483 14.54 27.41 -8.33
CA ARG A 483 14.73 28.83 -8.62
C ARG A 483 14.43 29.73 -7.41
N ILE A 484 13.46 29.37 -6.57
CA ILE A 484 13.17 30.10 -5.32
C ILE A 484 14.33 29.94 -4.34
N GLY A 485 14.82 28.71 -4.14
CA GLY A 485 16.01 28.43 -3.33
C GLY A 485 15.79 28.35 -1.82
N GLU A 486 14.53 28.28 -1.36
CA GLU A 486 14.19 28.24 0.07
C GLU A 486 13.74 26.84 0.55
N PRO A 487 14.18 26.37 1.72
CA PRO A 487 13.96 25.00 2.20
C PRO A 487 12.52 24.70 2.64
N ASN A 488 11.74 25.74 2.95
CA ASN A 488 10.32 25.63 3.34
C ASN A 488 9.35 25.77 2.15
N ILE A 489 9.85 25.92 0.92
CA ILE A 489 9.06 25.66 -0.28
C ILE A 489 9.00 24.16 -0.54
N LYS A 490 7.80 23.66 -0.76
CA LYS A 490 7.47 22.24 -0.86
C LYS A 490 6.52 21.98 -2.04
N ILE A 491 6.17 20.72 -2.26
CA ILE A 491 5.30 20.28 -3.34
C ILE A 491 3.96 19.83 -2.77
N HIS A 492 2.90 20.28 -3.44
CA HIS A 492 1.53 19.81 -3.29
C HIS A 492 1.14 19.14 -4.62
N LEU A 493 0.68 17.90 -4.59
CA LEU A 493 0.19 17.21 -5.80
C LEU A 493 -1.31 17.00 -5.75
N ASP A 494 -1.95 16.97 -6.91
CA ASP A 494 -3.40 16.81 -7.04
C ASP A 494 -3.71 15.84 -8.18
N THR A 495 -4.43 14.76 -7.87
CA THR A 495 -4.73 13.70 -8.86
C THR A 495 -5.60 14.17 -10.03
N TYR A 496 -6.50 15.14 -9.83
CA TYR A 496 -7.33 15.68 -10.91
C TYR A 496 -6.47 16.43 -11.94
N HIS A 497 -5.55 17.27 -11.46
CA HIS A 497 -4.64 18.02 -12.34
C HIS A 497 -3.62 17.10 -13.01
N MET A 498 -3.05 16.16 -12.26
CA MET A 498 -2.10 15.19 -12.78
C MET A 498 -2.70 14.32 -13.88
N ASN A 499 -3.99 13.97 -13.80
CA ASN A 499 -4.67 13.20 -14.85
C ASN A 499 -4.64 13.90 -16.23
N ILE A 500 -4.54 15.23 -16.27
CA ILE A 500 -4.49 16.00 -17.52
C ILE A 500 -3.05 16.22 -17.99
N GLU A 501 -2.16 16.54 -17.05
CA GLU A 501 -0.83 17.07 -17.37
C GLU A 501 0.30 16.03 -17.27
N GLU A 502 0.21 15.11 -16.31
CA GLU A 502 1.27 14.13 -16.06
C GLU A 502 1.17 12.94 -17.01
N LYS A 503 2.32 12.37 -17.37
CA LYS A 503 2.38 11.12 -18.15
C LYS A 503 2.27 9.88 -17.29
N SER A 504 2.54 10.02 -15.99
CA SER A 504 2.53 8.93 -15.02
C SER A 504 2.34 9.51 -13.62
N PHE A 505 1.29 9.08 -12.93
CA PHE A 505 1.08 9.44 -11.52
C PHE A 505 2.23 8.94 -10.63
N TYR A 506 2.74 7.75 -10.93
CA TYR A 506 3.85 7.15 -10.18
C TYR A 506 5.12 7.99 -10.31
N GLU A 507 5.54 8.34 -11.53
CA GLU A 507 6.79 9.09 -11.74
C GLU A 507 6.72 10.50 -11.14
N ALA A 508 5.60 11.20 -11.29
CA ALA A 508 5.40 12.52 -10.70
C ALA A 508 5.44 12.47 -9.16
N THR A 509 4.77 11.49 -8.55
CA THR A 509 4.78 11.30 -7.09
C THR A 509 6.18 10.93 -6.58
N LYS A 510 6.87 10.01 -7.28
CA LYS A 510 8.26 9.64 -6.96
C LYS A 510 9.21 10.82 -7.07
N ALA A 511 9.04 11.67 -8.08
CA ALA A 511 9.86 12.86 -8.30
C ALA A 511 9.68 13.89 -7.19
N ALA A 512 8.46 14.09 -6.69
CA ALA A 512 8.22 14.96 -5.54
C ALA A 512 8.95 14.46 -4.27
N GLY A 513 8.99 13.15 -4.05
CA GLY A 513 9.81 12.53 -3.01
C GLY A 513 9.60 13.14 -1.62
N SER A 514 10.69 13.50 -0.94
CA SER A 514 10.65 14.14 0.39
C SER A 514 10.16 15.59 0.39
N GLU A 515 9.96 16.20 -0.79
CA GLU A 515 9.44 17.56 -0.91
C GLU A 515 7.91 17.62 -0.88
N LEU A 516 7.24 16.47 -1.05
CA LEU A 516 5.79 16.35 -0.97
C LEU A 516 5.30 16.54 0.47
N ILE A 517 4.39 17.50 0.70
CA ILE A 517 3.79 17.75 2.02
C ILE A 517 2.27 17.65 2.06
N HIS A 518 1.64 17.73 0.89
CA HIS A 518 0.19 17.69 0.75
C HIS A 518 -0.18 16.97 -0.55
N TYR A 519 -1.32 16.28 -0.54
CA TYR A 519 -1.81 15.56 -1.71
C TYR A 519 -3.34 15.67 -1.78
N HIS A 520 -3.87 16.34 -2.80
CA HIS A 520 -5.28 16.28 -3.12
C HIS A 520 -5.64 14.98 -3.85
N ILE A 521 -6.58 14.25 -3.27
CA ILE A 521 -7.07 12.95 -3.73
C ILE A 521 -8.48 13.15 -4.27
N CYS A 522 -8.60 13.03 -5.58
CA CYS A 522 -9.83 13.25 -6.31
C CYS A 522 -9.87 12.40 -7.58
N GLU A 523 -11.05 11.90 -7.97
CA GLU A 523 -11.16 11.13 -9.21
C GLU A 523 -10.98 12.04 -10.45
N ASN A 524 -10.72 11.46 -11.61
CA ASN A 524 -10.42 12.20 -12.85
C ASN A 524 -11.50 13.20 -13.28
N ASP A 525 -12.71 13.06 -12.76
CA ASP A 525 -13.86 13.94 -13.00
C ASP A 525 -14.34 14.70 -11.77
N ARG A 526 -13.50 14.72 -10.73
CA ARG A 526 -13.76 15.23 -9.39
C ARG A 526 -14.82 14.46 -8.58
N GLY A 527 -15.23 13.28 -9.04
CA GLY A 527 -16.18 12.39 -8.37
C GLY A 527 -15.56 11.51 -7.29
N ILE A 528 -16.21 10.38 -7.01
CA ILE A 528 -15.83 9.45 -5.94
C ILE A 528 -14.51 8.74 -6.30
N PRO A 529 -13.47 8.81 -5.45
CA PRO A 529 -12.24 8.06 -5.68
C PRO A 529 -12.49 6.56 -5.91
N GLY A 530 -11.92 6.03 -6.99
CA GLY A 530 -12.00 4.61 -7.33
C GLY A 530 -13.09 4.28 -8.35
N THR A 531 -13.85 5.28 -8.82
CA THR A 531 -14.90 5.06 -9.83
C THR A 531 -14.50 5.47 -11.25
N GLY A 532 -13.29 6.01 -11.43
CA GLY A 532 -12.86 6.60 -12.69
C GLY A 532 -11.54 6.04 -13.22
N LEU A 533 -10.72 6.93 -13.78
CA LEU A 533 -9.52 6.63 -14.56
C LEU A 533 -8.21 6.93 -13.83
N VAL A 534 -8.25 7.48 -12.62
CA VAL A 534 -7.04 7.70 -11.83
C VAL A 534 -6.37 6.36 -11.52
N ASP A 535 -5.07 6.27 -11.78
CA ASP A 535 -4.27 5.08 -11.46
C ASP A 535 -3.88 5.09 -9.97
N TRP A 536 -4.83 4.66 -9.14
CA TRP A 536 -4.68 4.63 -7.69
C TRP A 536 -3.51 3.73 -7.24
N ASP A 537 -3.28 2.60 -7.90
CA ASP A 537 -2.18 1.69 -7.55
C ASP A 537 -0.82 2.35 -7.79
N ALA A 538 -0.66 3.06 -8.90
CA ALA A 538 0.54 3.85 -9.18
C ALA A 538 0.82 4.90 -8.11
N ILE A 539 -0.21 5.65 -7.68
CA ILE A 539 -0.08 6.69 -6.65
C ILE A 539 0.32 6.08 -5.31
N PHE A 540 -0.46 5.13 -4.80
CA PHE A 540 -0.23 4.58 -3.46
C PHE A 540 1.06 3.75 -3.39
N ARG A 541 1.45 3.08 -4.48
CA ARG A 541 2.79 2.48 -4.60
C ARG A 541 3.88 3.53 -4.46
N ALA A 542 3.79 4.64 -5.20
CA ALA A 542 4.78 5.71 -5.13
C ALA A 542 4.85 6.34 -3.73
N LEU A 543 3.70 6.64 -3.12
CA LEU A 543 3.61 7.20 -1.76
C LEU A 543 4.23 6.28 -0.71
N SER A 544 3.97 4.97 -0.81
CA SER A 544 4.57 3.95 0.05
C SER A 544 6.09 3.92 -0.11
N GLU A 545 6.57 3.90 -1.36
CA GLU A 545 8.00 3.84 -1.65
C GLU A 545 8.79 5.08 -1.24
N ILE A 546 8.18 6.27 -1.23
CA ILE A 546 8.82 7.50 -0.71
C ILE A 546 8.64 7.65 0.81
N GLY A 547 7.93 6.73 1.47
CA GLY A 547 7.67 6.78 2.90
C GLY A 547 6.79 7.96 3.31
N TYR A 548 5.79 8.30 2.50
CA TYR A 548 4.96 9.48 2.73
C TYR A 548 4.15 9.38 4.04
N THR A 549 4.26 10.40 4.89
CA THR A 549 3.47 10.54 6.14
C THR A 549 2.77 11.88 6.23
N GLY A 550 2.56 12.55 5.10
CA GLY A 550 1.98 13.89 5.04
C GLY A 550 0.46 13.88 5.06
N TYR A 551 -0.12 14.97 4.59
CA TYR A 551 -1.56 15.19 4.52
C TYR A 551 -2.10 14.75 3.16
N ALA A 552 -3.23 14.07 3.14
CA ALA A 552 -3.95 13.76 1.92
C ALA A 552 -5.42 14.14 2.08
N ALA A 553 -5.88 15.14 1.32
CA ALA A 553 -7.21 15.67 1.42
C ALA A 553 -8.07 15.15 0.27
N LEU A 554 -9.28 14.68 0.58
CA LEU A 554 -10.31 14.53 -0.45
C LEU A 554 -10.68 15.91 -0.97
N GLU A 555 -10.52 16.12 -2.27
CA GLU A 555 -10.84 17.39 -2.93
C GLU A 555 -11.94 17.21 -3.99
N SER A 556 -12.99 16.48 -3.61
CA SER A 556 -14.12 16.15 -4.47
C SER A 556 -15.31 17.09 -4.19
N PHE A 557 -16.04 17.45 -5.24
CA PHE A 557 -17.10 18.45 -5.19
C PHE A 557 -18.44 17.80 -5.49
N VAL A 558 -19.44 17.99 -4.62
CA VAL A 558 -20.78 17.41 -4.80
C VAL A 558 -21.75 18.39 -5.44
N ASP A 559 -21.67 19.67 -5.07
CA ASP A 559 -22.54 20.71 -5.59
C ASP A 559 -21.72 21.81 -6.28
N VAL A 560 -22.32 22.42 -7.32
CA VAL A 560 -21.78 23.63 -7.92
C VAL A 560 -21.90 24.76 -6.90
N THR A 561 -20.78 25.17 -6.32
CA THR A 561 -20.73 26.33 -5.43
C THR A 561 -20.47 27.59 -6.26
N ASP A 562 -21.18 28.69 -5.99
CA ASP A 562 -21.10 29.96 -6.76
C ASP A 562 -19.70 30.62 -6.79
N ASN A 563 -18.75 30.11 -6.01
CA ASN A 563 -17.41 30.68 -5.77
C ASN A 563 -16.28 29.98 -6.53
N MET A 564 -16.51 28.81 -7.14
CA MET A 564 -15.50 28.09 -7.90
C MET A 564 -16.00 27.76 -9.31
N ASN A 565 -15.23 28.20 -10.30
CA ASN A 565 -15.48 27.93 -11.72
C ASN A 565 -15.16 26.47 -12.09
N THR A 566 -15.67 25.48 -11.35
CA THR A 566 -15.42 24.06 -11.65
C THR A 566 -16.17 23.61 -12.91
N TRP A 567 -17.19 24.36 -13.34
CA TRP A 567 -18.01 24.11 -14.53
C TRP A 567 -18.52 22.65 -14.63
N VAL A 568 -18.71 21.98 -13.47
CA VAL A 568 -19.25 20.63 -13.39
C VAL A 568 -20.77 20.71 -13.34
N TRP A 569 -21.42 20.51 -14.49
CA TRP A 569 -22.89 20.60 -14.62
C TRP A 569 -23.62 19.26 -14.47
N ARG A 570 -22.90 18.19 -14.11
CA ARG A 570 -23.44 16.83 -13.95
C ARG A 570 -23.33 16.37 -12.50
N GLN A 571 -24.26 15.54 -12.07
CA GLN A 571 -24.22 14.93 -10.74
C GLN A 571 -23.09 13.90 -10.66
N LEU A 572 -22.06 14.17 -9.86
CA LEU A 572 -20.90 13.28 -9.69
C LEU A 572 -21.09 12.23 -8.59
N ALA A 573 -21.96 12.50 -7.62
CA ALA A 573 -22.31 11.59 -6.54
C ALA A 573 -23.77 11.76 -6.13
N PRO A 574 -24.40 10.74 -5.52
CA PRO A 574 -25.76 10.86 -5.00
C PRO A 574 -25.92 11.96 -3.93
N SER A 575 -24.86 12.24 -3.15
CA SER A 575 -24.81 13.30 -2.13
C SER A 575 -23.37 13.56 -1.65
N GLY A 576 -23.20 14.64 -0.86
CA GLY A 576 -21.97 15.01 -0.16
C GLY A 576 -21.43 13.87 0.69
N ASP A 577 -22.32 13.29 1.49
CA ASP A 577 -21.97 12.22 2.41
C ASP A 577 -21.62 10.93 1.68
N ALA A 578 -22.35 10.57 0.61
CA ALA A 578 -22.02 9.39 -0.19
C ALA A 578 -20.63 9.51 -0.83
N LEU A 579 -20.29 10.70 -1.35
CA LEU A 579 -18.98 10.95 -1.92
C LEU A 579 -17.87 10.73 -0.89
N VAL A 580 -18.06 11.28 0.31
CA VAL A 580 -17.05 11.20 1.36
C VAL A 580 -16.96 9.81 1.95
N GLU A 581 -18.08 9.16 2.28
CA GLU A 581 -18.07 7.82 2.86
C GLU A 581 -17.46 6.77 1.93
N GLU A 582 -17.85 6.77 0.65
CA GLU A 582 -17.34 5.83 -0.34
C GLU A 582 -15.88 6.13 -0.69
N GLY A 583 -15.55 7.41 -0.91
CA GLY A 583 -14.19 7.86 -1.18
C GLY A 583 -13.23 7.54 -0.03
N VAL A 584 -13.60 7.86 1.20
CA VAL A 584 -12.80 7.54 2.40
C VAL A 584 -12.59 6.04 2.53
N ARG A 585 -13.64 5.23 2.32
CA ARG A 585 -13.53 3.76 2.41
C ARG A 585 -12.55 3.22 1.38
N PHE A 586 -12.65 3.68 0.13
CA PHE A 586 -11.75 3.28 -0.95
C PHE A 586 -10.30 3.67 -0.64
N ILE A 587 -10.07 4.93 -0.26
CA ILE A 587 -8.74 5.45 0.03
C ILE A 587 -8.11 4.78 1.24
N ARG A 588 -8.87 4.53 2.31
CA ARG A 588 -8.38 3.72 3.44
C ARG A 588 -8.00 2.31 3.05
N GLY A 589 -8.76 1.69 2.14
CA GLY A 589 -8.42 0.40 1.55
C GLY A 589 -7.05 0.44 0.87
N LYS A 590 -6.80 1.48 0.06
CA LYS A 590 -5.49 1.70 -0.58
C LYS A 590 -4.39 2.01 0.43
N MET A 591 -4.64 2.84 1.44
CA MET A 591 -3.67 3.09 2.50
C MET A 591 -3.27 1.79 3.21
N ALA A 592 -4.24 0.94 3.55
CA ALA A 592 -3.97 -0.35 4.18
C ALA A 592 -3.20 -1.32 3.26
N GLU A 593 -3.59 -1.39 1.99
CA GLU A 593 -2.94 -2.22 0.97
C GLU A 593 -1.45 -1.89 0.81
N TYR A 594 -1.10 -0.61 0.89
CA TYR A 594 0.25 -0.09 0.68
C TYR A 594 1.00 0.30 1.96
N GLY A 595 0.49 -0.07 3.14
CA GLY A 595 1.18 0.14 4.43
C GLY A 595 1.28 1.60 4.89
N LEU A 596 0.31 2.43 4.51
CA LEU A 596 0.21 3.86 4.81
C LEU A 596 -0.85 4.19 5.88
N ALA A 597 -1.59 3.17 6.36
CA ALA A 597 -2.68 3.28 7.34
C ALA A 597 -2.24 3.09 8.80
#